data_AF-A0A671VQV8-F1
#
_entry.id   AF-A0A671VQV8-F1
#
_cell.length_a   1.000
_cell.length_b   1.000
_cell.length_c   1.000
_cell.angle_alpha   90.00
_cell.angle_beta   90.00
_cell.angle_gamma   90.00
#
_symmetry.space_group_name_H-M   'P 1'
#
loop_
_entity.id
_entity.type
_entity.pdbx_description
1 polymer ?
#
loop_
_entity_poly.entity_id
_entity_poly.type
_entity_poly.pdbx_seq_one_letter_code
_entity_poly.pdbx_strand_id
1 'polypeptide(L)'
;CMVSFSLTTWALIGWASRDPTADFVGWSVLLWPFIISSQANVFDATNSQIQVEHDKKRRQFVIRLNGSHDRAVLLYEYVGKKTVDLQHTEVPDAYRGRGIAKHLAKAAMDFVVEEDLKAHLTCWYIQKYVKENPQPQYFEHIYQ
;
A
#
# COMPACT_ATOMS: atom_id res chain seq x y z
N CYS A 1 -37.76 47.33 -34.26
CA CYS A 1 -37.60 46.50 -35.47
C CYS A 1 -37.16 45.09 -35.07
N MET A 2 -37.90 44.08 -35.56
CA MET A 2 -37.66 42.60 -35.53
C MET A 2 -37.45 41.95 -34.16
N VAL A 3 -38.46 41.32 -33.52
CA VAL A 3 -39.20 40.06 -33.85
C VAL A 3 -38.27 38.85 -33.61
N SER A 4 -38.46 38.01 -32.59
CA SER A 4 -39.33 36.82 -32.62
C SER A 4 -39.35 36.14 -31.22
N PHE A 5 -40.52 35.92 -30.63
CA PHE A 5 -41.32 34.65 -30.62
C PHE A 5 -40.80 33.62 -29.59
N SER A 6 -41.50 33.37 -28.48
CA SER A 6 -42.74 32.56 -28.35
C SER A 6 -42.40 31.08 -28.08
N LEU A 7 -43.15 30.28 -27.32
CA LEU A 7 -44.50 30.34 -26.79
C LEU A 7 -44.63 29.23 -25.72
N THR A 8 -45.20 29.59 -24.57
CA THR A 8 -46.26 28.88 -23.81
C THR A 8 -46.27 27.36 -23.64
N THR A 9 -46.13 26.97 -22.37
CA THR A 9 -47.12 26.28 -21.51
C THR A 9 -48.43 25.80 -22.14
N TRP A 10 -48.64 24.47 -22.12
CA TRP A 10 -49.93 23.75 -22.09
C TRP A 10 -49.71 22.61 -21.07
N ALA A 11 -50.32 22.58 -19.88
CA ALA A 11 -51.73 22.38 -19.53
C ALA A 11 -52.33 21.04 -20.00
N LEU A 12 -52.37 20.09 -19.04
CA LEU A 12 -53.52 19.27 -18.66
C LEU A 12 -53.86 17.94 -19.38
N ILE A 13 -54.23 16.98 -18.52
CA ILE A 13 -55.23 15.89 -18.66
C ILE A 13 -54.75 14.49 -19.06
N GLY A 14 -55.09 13.55 -18.18
CA GLY A 14 -55.38 12.14 -18.49
C GLY A 14 -54.41 11.17 -17.82
N TRP A 15 -54.81 10.13 -17.09
CA TRP A 15 -56.13 9.57 -16.82
C TRP A 15 -55.94 8.48 -15.75
N ALA A 16 -57.01 8.22 -15.02
CA ALA A 16 -57.42 6.88 -14.60
C ALA A 16 -56.51 6.05 -13.66
N SER A 17 -57.06 5.87 -12.45
CA SER A 17 -57.48 4.55 -11.97
C SER A 17 -56.48 3.68 -11.19
N ARG A 18 -56.95 3.40 -9.96
CA ARG A 18 -57.25 2.04 -9.46
C ARG A 18 -56.08 1.29 -8.80
N ASP A 19 -56.12 1.41 -7.48
CA ASP A 19 -56.12 0.31 -6.51
C ASP A 19 -54.83 -0.49 -6.25
N PRO A 20 -54.79 -1.14 -5.06
CA PRO A 20 -53.58 -1.41 -4.31
C PRO A 20 -53.11 -2.87 -4.47
N THR A 21 -52.02 -3.16 -3.78
CA THR A 21 -51.44 -4.49 -3.50
C THR A 21 -50.47 -5.07 -4.51
N ALA A 22 -49.32 -5.46 -3.93
CA ALA A 22 -48.55 -6.65 -4.24
C ALA A 22 -47.63 -6.62 -5.48
N ASP A 23 -46.35 -6.43 -5.11
CA ASP A 23 -45.23 -7.30 -5.47
C ASP A 23 -44.60 -7.19 -6.86
N PHE A 24 -43.39 -7.75 -6.89
CA PHE A 24 -42.49 -7.96 -8.03
C PHE A 24 -41.36 -6.94 -8.19
N VAL A 25 -40.36 -7.14 -7.32
CA VAL A 25 -38.96 -7.45 -7.67
C VAL A 25 -38.52 -7.01 -9.07
N GLY A 26 -37.55 -6.09 -9.15
CA GLY A 26 -36.83 -5.89 -10.41
C GLY A 26 -35.95 -4.65 -10.44
N TRP A 27 -34.66 -4.86 -10.22
CA TRP A 27 -33.50 -4.03 -10.55
C TRP A 27 -33.73 -2.65 -11.17
N SER A 28 -33.16 -1.61 -10.56
CA SER A 28 -32.00 -0.88 -11.14
C SER A 28 -31.84 0.52 -10.56
N VAL A 29 -30.72 0.68 -9.84
CA VAL A 29 -29.80 1.83 -9.80
C VAL A 29 -30.32 3.23 -9.40
N LEU A 30 -29.51 3.87 -8.56
CA LEU A 30 -29.32 5.32 -8.38
C LEU A 30 -30.13 6.02 -7.29
N LEU A 31 -29.77 5.76 -6.03
CA LEU A 31 -29.59 6.83 -5.05
C LEU A 31 -28.32 6.55 -4.25
N TRP A 32 -27.20 7.10 -4.69
CA TRP A 32 -25.96 7.12 -3.91
C TRP A 32 -26.09 8.20 -2.84
N PRO A 33 -26.12 7.80 -1.56
CA PRO A 33 -25.23 8.44 -0.61
C PRO A 33 -24.45 7.38 0.18
N PHE A 34 -23.14 7.60 0.30
CA PHE A 34 -22.32 7.27 1.47
C PHE A 34 -22.69 5.97 2.23
N ILE A 35 -22.23 4.82 1.74
CA ILE A 35 -21.83 3.72 2.62
C ILE A 35 -20.47 3.23 2.12
N ILE A 36 -19.50 3.36 3.01
CA ILE A 36 -18.08 3.07 2.83
C ILE A 36 -17.91 1.63 2.32
N SER A 37 -17.32 1.47 1.15
CA SER A 37 -16.72 0.22 0.69
C SER A 37 -15.54 -0.12 1.60
N SER A 38 -15.77 -0.81 2.72
CA SER A 38 -14.69 -1.44 3.49
C SER A 38 -14.56 -2.91 3.10
N GLN A 39 -14.26 -3.17 1.83
CA GLN A 39 -13.59 -4.41 1.44
C GLN A 39 -12.12 -4.08 1.14
N ALA A 40 -11.36 -3.89 2.22
CA ALA A 40 -9.91 -3.88 2.19
C ALA A 40 -9.38 -4.33 3.56
N ASN A 41 -9.74 -5.54 3.99
CA ASN A 41 -8.94 -6.24 4.98
C ASN A 41 -9.21 -7.75 4.96
N VAL A 42 -8.78 -8.40 3.89
CA VAL A 42 -8.65 -9.88 3.83
C VAL A 42 -7.18 -10.21 3.52
N PHE A 43 -6.22 -9.67 4.28
CA PHE A 43 -4.81 -10.09 4.24
C PHE A 43 -4.06 -9.63 5.50
N ASP A 44 -4.39 -10.10 6.71
CA ASP A 44 -3.34 -10.22 7.76
C ASP A 44 -3.68 -11.07 9.00
N ALA A 45 -4.54 -12.09 8.90
CA ALA A 45 -5.01 -12.82 10.10
C ALA A 45 -4.14 -14.05 10.50
N THR A 46 -2.95 -14.23 9.93
CA THR A 46 -1.96 -15.24 10.38
C THR A 46 -0.55 -14.69 10.50
N ASN A 47 -0.42 -13.38 10.80
CA ASN A 47 0.86 -12.74 11.02
C ASN A 47 1.37 -13.09 12.42
N SER A 48 2.18 -14.15 12.51
CA SER A 48 3.09 -14.31 13.64
C SER A 48 3.97 -13.07 13.64
N GLN A 49 3.65 -12.07 14.47
CA GLN A 49 4.20 -10.71 14.43
C GLN A 49 5.70 -10.72 14.11
N ILE A 50 6.06 -10.54 12.83
CA ILE A 50 7.45 -10.54 12.39
C ILE A 50 8.06 -9.23 12.87
N GLN A 51 8.70 -9.26 14.05
CA GLN A 51 9.34 -8.08 14.62
C GLN A 51 10.74 -7.91 14.02
N VAL A 52 10.98 -6.74 13.44
CA VAL A 52 12.29 -6.32 12.96
C VAL A 52 13.01 -5.58 14.08
N GLU A 53 14.13 -6.12 14.53
CA GLU A 53 15.04 -5.51 15.49
C GLU A 53 16.08 -4.69 14.73
N HIS A 54 16.17 -3.38 14.98
CA HIS A 54 17.18 -2.51 14.37
C HIS A 54 18.36 -2.33 15.32
N ASP A 55 19.52 -2.88 14.95
CA ASP A 55 20.77 -2.66 15.67
C ASP A 55 21.63 -1.62 14.94
N LYS A 56 21.48 -0.36 15.36
CA LYS A 56 22.25 0.78 14.83
C LYS A 56 23.76 0.64 15.06
N LYS A 57 24.21 -0.04 16.12
CA LYS A 57 25.64 -0.20 16.44
C LYS A 57 26.30 -1.16 15.47
N ARG A 58 25.61 -2.27 15.19
CA ARG A 58 26.05 -3.29 14.24
C ARG A 58 25.66 -2.97 12.79
N ARG A 59 24.88 -1.91 12.58
CA ARG A 59 24.36 -1.47 11.28
C ARG A 59 23.64 -2.60 10.54
N GLN A 60 22.72 -3.22 11.25
CA GLN A 60 21.97 -4.36 10.74
C GLN A 60 20.53 -4.34 11.24
N PHE A 61 19.63 -4.82 10.40
CA PHE A 61 18.27 -5.17 10.77
C PHE A 61 18.19 -6.68 10.92
N VAL A 62 17.58 -7.16 11.99
CA VAL A 62 17.52 -8.58 12.33
C VAL A 62 16.07 -8.96 12.59
N ILE A 63 15.64 -10.06 11.99
CA ILE A 63 14.38 -10.72 12.36
C ILE A 63 14.75 -12.06 12.98
N ARG A 64 14.28 -12.28 14.21
CA ARG A 64 14.40 -13.57 14.89
C ARG A 64 13.29 -14.48 14.39
N LEU A 65 13.66 -15.63 13.83
CA LEU A 65 12.70 -16.59 13.30
C LEU A 65 12.38 -17.64 14.36
N ASN A 66 11.19 -18.23 14.29
CA ASN A 66 10.75 -19.27 15.22
C ASN A 66 11.51 -20.57 14.93
N GLY A 67 12.70 -20.67 15.53
CA GLY A 67 13.66 -21.77 15.43
C GLY A 67 14.99 -21.22 15.95
N SER A 68 15.40 -21.62 17.15
CA SER A 68 16.30 -20.91 18.08
C SER A 68 17.65 -20.35 17.55
N HIS A 69 18.02 -20.62 16.30
CA HIS A 69 19.25 -20.13 15.67
C HIS A 69 19.06 -19.45 14.31
N ASP A 70 17.87 -19.56 13.69
CA ASP A 70 17.62 -18.96 12.39
C ASP A 70 17.26 -17.49 12.54
N ARG A 71 17.96 -16.64 11.80
CA ARG A 71 17.67 -15.20 11.72
C ARG A 71 17.81 -14.72 10.29
N ALA A 72 16.96 -13.79 9.92
CA ALA A 72 17.12 -13.03 8.70
C ALA A 72 17.80 -11.71 9.04
N VAL A 73 18.80 -11.31 8.26
CA VAL A 73 19.55 -10.08 8.51
C VAL A 73 19.66 -9.24 7.25
N LEU A 74 19.60 -7.92 7.41
CA LEU A 74 19.91 -6.94 6.37
C LEU A 74 21.02 -6.03 6.88
N LEU A 75 22.13 -6.01 6.15
CA LEU A 75 23.33 -5.26 6.48
C LEU A 75 23.35 -3.95 5.70
N TYR A 76 23.76 -2.88 6.37
CA TYR A 76 24.00 -1.59 5.74
C TYR A 76 25.27 -0.93 6.27
N GLU A 77 25.81 0.01 5.52
CA GLU A 77 26.97 0.80 5.92
C GLU A 77 26.76 2.29 5.66
N TYR A 78 27.50 3.14 6.38
CA TYR A 78 27.52 4.57 6.11
C TYR A 78 28.64 4.88 5.11
N VAL A 79 28.27 5.35 3.93
CA VAL A 79 29.23 5.69 2.85
C VAL A 79 29.49 7.20 2.79
N GLY A 80 28.70 8.00 3.51
CA GLY A 80 28.87 9.45 3.60
C GLY A 80 28.26 10.02 4.88
N LYS A 81 28.24 11.36 4.98
CA LYS A 81 27.73 12.07 6.17
C LYS A 81 26.24 11.83 6.42
N LYS A 82 25.45 11.67 5.36
CA LYS A 82 24.01 11.38 5.39
C LYS A 82 23.64 10.33 4.33
N THR A 83 24.56 9.42 4.03
CA THR A 83 24.35 8.39 3.00
C THR A 83 24.62 7.03 3.59
N VAL A 84 23.64 6.14 3.48
CA VAL A 84 23.74 4.73 3.83
C VAL A 84 23.71 3.88 2.56
N ASP A 85 24.45 2.79 2.55
CA ASP A 85 24.42 1.79 1.49
C ASP A 85 23.82 0.50 2.01
N LEU A 86 22.75 0.03 1.39
CA LEU A 86 22.08 -1.21 1.71
C LEU A 86 22.72 -2.35 0.90
N GLN A 87 23.63 -3.08 1.53
CA GLN A 87 24.59 -3.96 0.83
C GLN A 87 24.08 -5.37 0.62
N HIS A 88 23.58 -6.00 1.68
CA HIS A 88 23.28 -7.43 1.66
C HIS A 88 22.06 -7.76 2.50
N THR A 89 21.23 -8.68 2.00
CA THR A 89 20.11 -9.26 2.73
C THR A 89 20.28 -10.78 2.74
N GLU A 90 20.36 -11.36 3.92
CA GLU A 90 20.49 -12.79 4.13
C GLU A 90 19.22 -13.32 4.79
N VAL A 91 18.55 -14.26 4.12
CA VAL A 91 17.38 -14.96 4.65
C VAL A 91 17.61 -16.46 4.48
N PRO A 92 17.49 -17.26 5.56
CA PRO A 92 17.67 -18.70 5.47
C PRO A 92 16.65 -19.34 4.52
N ASP A 93 17.11 -20.33 3.76
CA ASP A 93 16.35 -20.95 2.67
C ASP A 93 15.00 -21.51 3.11
N ALA A 94 14.95 -22.08 4.32
CA ALA A 94 13.73 -22.64 4.93
C ALA A 94 12.58 -21.61 5.12
N TYR A 95 12.93 -20.32 5.12
CA TYR A 95 12.00 -19.21 5.33
C TYR A 95 11.84 -18.31 4.10
N ARG A 96 12.52 -18.63 2.99
CA ARG A 96 12.26 -17.95 1.71
C ARG A 96 10.81 -18.18 1.27
N GLY A 97 10.28 -17.24 0.48
CA GLY A 97 8.88 -17.28 0.02
C GLY A 97 7.83 -16.83 1.05
N ARG A 98 8.23 -16.57 2.31
CA ARG A 98 7.32 -16.06 3.36
C ARG A 98 7.28 -14.53 3.48
N GLY A 99 7.94 -13.81 2.57
CA GLY A 99 7.99 -12.34 2.59
C GLY A 99 8.86 -11.73 3.69
N ILE A 100 9.70 -12.49 4.39
CA ILE A 100 10.57 -11.97 5.48
C ILE A 100 11.54 -10.90 4.97
N ALA A 101 12.17 -11.15 3.82
CA ALA A 101 13.06 -10.16 3.19
C ALA A 101 12.34 -8.85 2.86
N LYS A 102 11.04 -8.91 2.54
CA LYS A 102 10.19 -7.72 2.30
C LYS A 102 10.08 -6.86 3.56
N HIS A 103 9.91 -7.50 4.72
CA HIS A 103 9.80 -6.80 6.00
C HIS A 103 11.13 -6.13 6.39
N LEU A 104 12.26 -6.81 6.17
CA LEU A 104 13.58 -6.21 6.36
C LEU A 104 13.79 -5.00 5.45
N ALA A 105 13.51 -5.15 4.16
CA ALA A 105 13.68 -4.06 3.18
C ALA A 105 12.79 -2.87 3.52
N LYS A 106 11.54 -3.11 3.90
CA LYS A 106 10.62 -2.06 4.35
C LYS A 106 11.20 -1.31 5.56
N ALA A 107 11.60 -2.02 6.61
CA ALA A 107 12.16 -1.39 7.81
C ALA A 107 13.45 -0.60 7.52
N ALA A 108 14.31 -1.10 6.63
CA ALA A 108 15.51 -0.40 6.23
C ALA A 108 15.20 0.89 5.46
N MET A 109 14.25 0.85 4.52
CA MET A 109 13.83 2.04 3.78
C MET A 109 13.06 3.04 4.65
N ASP A 110 12.22 2.57 5.56
CA ASP A 110 11.52 3.43 6.51
C ASP A 110 12.52 4.18 7.40
N PHE A 111 13.56 3.50 7.90
CA PHE A 111 14.66 4.14 8.65
C PHE A 111 15.37 5.23 7.84
N VAL A 112 15.59 5.02 6.54
CA VAL A 112 16.21 6.01 5.65
C VAL A 112 15.35 7.26 5.56
N VAL A 113 14.03 7.10 5.41
CA VAL A 113 13.08 8.21 5.30
C VAL A 113 12.91 8.94 6.63
N GLU A 114 12.74 8.20 7.73
CA GLU A 114 12.55 8.76 9.08
C GLU A 114 13.73 9.63 9.52
N GLU A 115 14.95 9.26 9.12
CA GLU A 115 16.17 9.97 9.51
C GLU A 115 16.70 10.92 8.42
N ASP A 116 15.93 11.13 7.34
CA ASP A 116 16.30 12.02 6.22
C ASP A 116 17.69 11.67 5.65
N LEU A 117 17.92 10.37 5.43
CA LEU A 117 19.16 9.82 4.90
C LEU A 117 19.02 9.51 3.41
N LYS A 118 20.14 9.50 2.70
CA LYS A 118 20.19 9.00 1.31
C LYS A 118 20.54 7.52 1.31
N ALA A 119 19.80 6.70 0.58
CA ALA A 119 20.08 5.29 0.39
C ALA A 119 20.76 5.03 -0.94
N HIS A 120 21.95 4.44 -0.90
CA HIS A 120 22.55 3.72 -2.01
C HIS A 120 22.12 2.25 -1.93
N LEU A 121 21.75 1.66 -3.07
CA LEU A 121 21.20 0.31 -3.11
C LEU A 121 22.19 -0.62 -3.83
N THR A 122 23.18 -1.16 -3.13
CA THR A 122 24.07 -2.18 -3.70
C THR A 122 23.38 -3.55 -3.83
N CYS A 123 22.47 -3.89 -2.90
CA CYS A 123 21.77 -5.17 -2.91
C CYS A 123 20.74 -5.25 -4.04
N TRP A 124 20.89 -6.23 -4.94
CA TRP A 124 19.94 -6.49 -6.03
C TRP A 124 18.49 -6.70 -5.54
N TYR A 125 18.32 -7.33 -4.36
CA TYR A 125 17.00 -7.62 -3.81
C TYR A 125 16.27 -6.34 -3.41
N ILE A 126 16.98 -5.37 -2.83
CA ILE A 126 16.37 -4.11 -2.39
C ILE A 126 16.05 -3.24 -3.60
N GLN A 127 16.93 -3.20 -4.60
CA GLN A 127 16.62 -2.57 -5.89
C GLN A 127 15.35 -3.14 -6.51
N LYS A 128 15.19 -4.48 -6.49
CA LYS A 128 13.97 -5.15 -6.95
C LYS A 128 12.76 -4.76 -6.09
N TYR A 129 12.90 -4.76 -4.76
CA TYR A 129 11.83 -4.41 -3.83
C TYR A 129 11.26 -3.01 -4.09
N VAL A 130 12.12 -2.00 -4.26
CA VAL A 130 11.71 -0.62 -4.56
C VAL A 130 11.01 -0.52 -5.91
N LYS A 131 11.49 -1.24 -6.93
CA LYS A 131 10.84 -1.30 -8.25
C LYS A 131 9.44 -1.93 -8.18
N GLU A 132 9.28 -2.97 -7.38
CA GLU A 132 7.99 -3.66 -7.18
C GLU A 132 7.04 -2.90 -6.24
N ASN A 133 7.56 -2.03 -5.37
CA ASN A 133 6.79 -1.23 -4.42
C ASN A 133 7.17 0.24 -4.58
N PRO A 134 6.77 0.88 -5.71
CA PRO A 134 7.13 2.25 -5.99
C PRO A 134 6.41 3.20 -5.02
N GLN A 135 7.13 3.68 -4.01
CA GLN A 135 6.64 4.73 -3.12
C GLN A 135 7.40 6.02 -3.39
N PRO A 136 6.71 7.17 -3.56
CA PRO A 136 7.36 8.45 -3.87
C PRO A 136 8.48 8.80 -2.88
N GLN A 137 8.20 8.62 -1.59
CA GLN A 137 9.15 8.89 -0.50
C GLN A 137 10.45 8.09 -0.61
N TYR A 138 10.41 6.85 -1.09
CA TYR A 138 11.62 6.04 -1.22
C TYR A 138 12.50 6.56 -2.35
N PHE A 139 11.92 6.95 -3.49
CA PHE A 139 12.70 7.43 -4.64
C PHE A 139 13.41 8.75 -4.38
N GLU A 140 12.84 9.65 -3.57
CA GLU A 140 13.48 10.92 -3.22
C GLU A 140 14.77 10.72 -2.41
N HIS A 141 14.85 9.64 -1.64
CA HIS A 141 15.99 9.33 -0.80
C HIS A 141 16.99 8.39 -1.48
N ILE A 142 16.61 7.73 -2.58
CA ILE A 142 17.52 6.83 -3.31
C ILE A 142 18.49 7.66 -4.15
N TYR A 143 19.78 7.45 -3.90
CA TYR A 143 20.86 8.07 -4.67
C TYR A 143 21.64 6.99 -5.42
N GLN A 144 21.77 7.17 -6.73
CA GLN A 144 22.34 6.21 -7.66
C GLN A 144 23.78 6.55 -8.02
#